data_AF-W7HSP1-F1
#
_entry.id   AF-W7HSP1-F1
#
_cell.length_a   1.000
_cell.length_b   1.000
_cell.length_c   1.000
_cell.angle_alpha   90.00
_cell.angle_beta   90.00
_cell.angle_gamma   90.00
#
_symmetry.space_group_name_H-M   'P 1'
#
loop_
_entity.id
_entity.type
_entity.pdbx_description
1 polymer ?
#
loop_
_entity_poly.entity_id
_entity_poly.type
_entity_poly.pdbx_seq_one_letter_code
_entity_poly.pdbx_strand_id
1 'polypeptide(L)'
;MSSPTGESSFAPMASFIGWMFLPNLVTGWVQSFLYRLFTRAGDPIPPTGSPRYMRDRKFVYCFVVAAYLMFTTYECWVGITSKPTFYQLLGVPVDADEKLIKKEFRRASIKYHPDKVGSGMEHVFMQYKVIYDVLSDPVKRFAYERLGPSMTTSDWILCKTQYDFILHAGRVKWPHYAGSLIVLVVLSAFGYLEFGKYWRFLSLSCMLVFDYASVTRPFFLSSTNVLQFITRRTLLPFEQVALAQQVLISTIIAISQLSPLFQQRRKKWSDKMYSEQLDRMVMLAVTMMNEAKASADMELAPFMKPDGSVDRDLKMRISNWLVERRIESEPQMRDAMGRIIEKRKREGGKPSSSSAR
;
A
#
# COMPACT_ATOMS: atom_id res chain seq x y z
N MET A 1 32.43 7.10 -24.02
CA MET A 1 31.03 7.28 -24.44
C MET A 1 30.42 5.92 -24.72
N SER A 2 29.94 5.26 -23.68
CA SER A 2 29.07 4.08 -23.76
C SER A 2 27.87 4.43 -22.90
N SER A 3 26.83 4.93 -23.56
CA SER A 3 25.52 5.22 -22.99
C SER A 3 24.95 3.95 -22.35
N PRO A 4 24.61 3.93 -21.05
CA PRO A 4 23.75 2.90 -20.49
C PRO A 4 22.30 3.32 -20.74
N THR A 5 21.92 3.44 -22.01
CA THR A 5 20.54 3.70 -22.42
C THR A 5 20.15 2.57 -23.35
N GLY A 6 19.65 1.50 -22.75
CA GLY A 6 19.31 0.27 -23.47
C GLY A 6 18.72 -0.83 -22.59
N GLU A 7 18.76 -0.71 -21.25
CA GLU A 7 17.86 -1.49 -20.41
C GLU A 7 16.47 -0.88 -20.54
N SER A 8 15.68 -1.50 -21.42
CA SER A 8 14.29 -1.18 -21.70
C SER A 8 13.53 -0.75 -20.45
N SER A 9 12.75 0.31 -20.56
CA SER A 9 11.70 0.72 -19.62
C SER A 9 10.71 -0.42 -19.27
N PHE A 10 10.75 -1.52 -20.02
CA PHE A 10 10.02 -2.76 -19.78
C PHE A 10 10.73 -3.76 -18.86
N ALA A 11 12.03 -3.70 -18.64
CA ALA A 11 12.75 -4.63 -17.75
C ALA A 11 12.24 -4.63 -16.29
N PRO A 12 12.02 -3.48 -15.63
CA PRO A 12 11.44 -3.48 -14.28
C PRO A 12 9.99 -3.97 -14.26
N MET A 13 9.20 -3.71 -15.32
CA MET A 13 7.82 -4.17 -15.40
C MET A 13 7.70 -5.66 -15.74
N ALA A 14 8.57 -6.20 -16.60
CA ALA A 14 8.66 -7.62 -16.91
C ALA A 14 9.15 -8.42 -15.70
N SER A 15 10.11 -7.88 -14.94
CA SER A 15 10.52 -8.43 -13.64
C SER A 15 9.35 -8.43 -12.65
N PHE A 16 8.59 -7.34 -12.58
CA PHE A 16 7.41 -7.22 -11.70
C PHE A 16 6.27 -8.18 -12.08
N ILE A 17 5.97 -8.33 -13.38
CA ILE A 17 4.95 -9.27 -13.90
C ILE A 17 5.40 -10.72 -13.69
N GLY A 18 6.68 -11.03 -13.96
CA GLY A 18 7.27 -12.32 -13.62
C GLY A 18 7.08 -12.64 -12.13
N TRP A 19 7.20 -11.63 -11.27
CA TRP A 19 7.03 -11.76 -9.82
C TRP A 19 5.62 -11.95 -9.29
N MET A 20 4.58 -11.69 -10.09
CA MET A 20 3.21 -12.06 -9.69
C MET A 20 2.99 -13.58 -9.75
N PHE A 21 3.73 -14.29 -10.62
CA PHE A 21 3.48 -15.72 -10.89
C PHE A 21 4.63 -16.63 -10.44
N LEU A 22 5.87 -16.13 -10.45
CA LEU A 22 7.06 -16.91 -10.05
C LEU A 22 6.95 -17.51 -8.64
N PRO A 23 6.54 -16.77 -7.59
CA PRO A 23 6.57 -17.30 -6.23
C PRO A 23 5.70 -18.55 -6.08
N ASN A 24 4.53 -18.58 -6.74
CA ASN A 24 3.63 -19.73 -6.69
C ASN A 24 4.20 -20.96 -7.43
N LEU A 25 4.89 -20.76 -8.54
CA LEU A 25 5.52 -21.84 -9.32
C LEU A 25 6.75 -22.40 -8.61
N VAL A 26 7.64 -21.51 -8.17
CA VAL A 26 8.88 -21.85 -7.48
C VAL A 26 8.55 -22.58 -6.17
N THR A 27 7.53 -22.14 -5.44
CA THR A 27 7.14 -22.82 -4.18
C THR A 27 6.63 -24.23 -4.39
N GLY A 28 5.90 -24.50 -5.48
CA GLY A 28 5.50 -25.87 -5.83
C GLY A 28 6.70 -26.77 -6.15
N TRP A 29 7.66 -26.25 -6.92
CA TRP A 29 8.88 -26.97 -7.27
C TRP A 29 9.78 -27.22 -6.04
N VAL A 30 10.05 -26.16 -5.26
CA VAL A 30 10.86 -26.23 -4.03
C VAL A 30 10.19 -27.13 -3.00
N GLN A 31 8.87 -27.08 -2.82
CA GLN A 31 8.17 -27.97 -1.90
C GLN A 31 8.29 -29.44 -2.31
N SER A 32 8.16 -29.73 -3.61
CA SER A 32 8.33 -31.09 -4.13
C SER A 32 9.76 -31.60 -3.94
N PHE A 33 10.74 -30.74 -4.17
CA PHE A 33 12.15 -31.05 -3.93
C PHE A 33 12.45 -31.26 -2.44
N LEU A 34 11.94 -30.39 -1.57
CA LEU A 34 12.11 -30.50 -0.13
C LEU A 34 11.48 -31.77 0.43
N TYR A 35 10.30 -32.18 -0.04
CA TYR A 35 9.74 -33.47 0.34
C TYR A 35 10.65 -34.60 -0.12
N ARG A 36 11.12 -34.60 -1.37
CA ARG A 36 12.04 -35.62 -1.87
C ARG A 36 13.34 -35.73 -1.04
N LEU A 37 13.82 -34.63 -0.48
CA LEU A 37 15.05 -34.59 0.31
C LEU A 37 14.84 -34.92 1.79
N PHE A 38 13.74 -34.44 2.40
CA PHE A 38 13.53 -34.48 3.85
C PHE A 38 12.48 -35.49 4.33
N THR A 39 11.65 -36.08 3.45
CA THR A 39 10.78 -37.17 3.90
C THR A 39 11.61 -38.43 4.11
N ARG A 40 11.54 -38.96 5.33
CA ARG A 40 12.20 -40.21 5.73
C ARG A 40 11.65 -41.36 4.87
N ALA A 41 12.53 -42.29 4.48
CA ALA A 41 12.11 -43.44 3.68
C ALA A 41 10.98 -44.22 4.40
N GLY A 42 9.80 -44.28 3.77
CA GLY A 42 8.61 -44.98 4.29
C GLY A 42 7.43 -44.06 4.68
N ASP A 43 7.63 -42.75 4.86
CA ASP A 43 6.52 -41.83 5.13
C ASP A 43 5.78 -41.44 3.84
N PRO A 44 4.44 -41.51 3.78
CA PRO A 44 3.70 -41.09 2.59
C PRO A 44 3.78 -39.56 2.43
N ILE A 45 3.99 -39.12 1.19
CA ILE A 45 3.96 -37.70 0.83
C ILE A 45 2.56 -37.16 1.18
N PRO A 46 2.46 -36.04 1.93
CA PRO A 46 1.16 -35.54 2.35
C PRO A 46 0.32 -35.17 1.12
N PRO A 47 -0.95 -35.64 1.04
CA PRO A 47 -1.80 -35.34 -0.09
C PRO A 47 -2.10 -33.84 -0.17
N THR A 48 -2.34 -33.37 -1.39
CA THR A 48 -2.69 -31.98 -1.67
C THR A 48 -3.93 -31.58 -0.86
N GLY A 49 -3.84 -30.48 -0.11
CA GLY A 49 -4.93 -29.98 0.74
C GLY A 49 -4.95 -30.50 2.19
N SER A 50 -4.09 -31.46 2.56
CA SER A 50 -3.93 -31.85 3.96
C SER A 50 -3.43 -30.67 4.84
N PRO A 51 -3.76 -30.64 6.14
CA PRO A 51 -3.34 -29.55 7.02
C PRO A 51 -1.81 -29.43 7.15
N ARG A 52 -1.10 -30.56 7.02
CA ARG A 52 0.37 -30.60 6.98
C ARG A 52 0.90 -29.96 5.69
N TYR A 53 0.39 -30.36 4.52
CA TYR A 53 0.77 -29.78 3.23
C TYR A 53 0.58 -28.26 3.19
N MET A 54 -0.52 -27.76 3.76
CA MET A 54 -0.82 -26.32 3.80
C MET A 54 0.12 -25.54 4.74
N ARG A 55 0.56 -26.12 5.85
CA ARG A 55 1.55 -25.49 6.76
C ARG A 55 2.90 -25.40 6.07
N ASP A 56 3.36 -26.51 5.52
CA ASP A 56 4.67 -26.61 4.87
C ASP A 56 4.75 -25.66 3.67
N ARG A 57 3.68 -25.60 2.86
CA ARG A 57 3.59 -24.65 1.74
C ARG A 57 3.69 -23.20 2.18
N LYS A 58 3.13 -22.81 3.33
CA LYS A 58 3.24 -21.43 3.85
C LYS A 58 4.68 -21.09 4.23
N PHE A 59 5.36 -22.00 4.92
CA PHE A 59 6.76 -21.78 5.30
C PHE A 59 7.67 -21.69 4.07
N VAL A 60 7.52 -22.63 3.13
CA VAL A 60 8.27 -22.62 1.87
C VAL A 60 7.98 -21.35 1.07
N TYR A 61 6.72 -20.92 1.00
CA TYR A 61 6.35 -19.68 0.32
C TYR A 61 6.96 -18.44 0.97
N CYS A 62 6.87 -18.30 2.30
CA CYS A 62 7.51 -17.20 3.01
C CYS A 62 9.03 -17.21 2.79
N PHE A 63 9.67 -18.38 2.81
CA PHE A 63 11.10 -18.53 2.61
C PHE A 63 11.53 -18.11 1.19
N VAL A 64 10.84 -18.61 0.16
CA VAL A 64 11.12 -18.25 -1.24
C VAL A 64 10.97 -16.75 -1.47
N VAL A 65 9.90 -16.14 -0.92
CA VAL A 65 9.69 -14.69 -1.01
C VAL A 65 10.81 -13.93 -0.29
N ALA A 66 11.14 -14.31 0.95
CA ALA A 66 12.21 -13.65 1.71
C ALA A 66 13.58 -13.78 1.03
N ALA A 67 13.93 -14.96 0.53
CA ALA A 67 15.19 -15.22 -0.16
C ALA A 67 15.33 -14.36 -1.42
N TYR A 68 14.26 -14.21 -2.20
CA TYR A 68 14.29 -13.34 -3.36
C TYR A 68 14.40 -11.84 -3.01
N LEU A 69 13.68 -11.40 -1.98
CA LEU A 69 13.77 -10.00 -1.55
C LEU A 69 15.18 -9.68 -1.03
N MET A 70 15.81 -10.65 -0.36
CA MET A 70 17.21 -10.55 0.01
C MET A 70 18.12 -10.52 -1.22
N PHE A 71 17.88 -11.37 -2.22
CA PHE A 71 18.62 -11.40 -3.47
C PHE A 71 18.53 -10.07 -4.24
N THR A 72 17.33 -9.52 -4.42
CA THR A 72 17.13 -8.22 -5.12
C THR A 72 17.71 -7.03 -4.37
N THR A 73 17.70 -7.08 -3.04
CA THR A 73 18.37 -6.07 -2.21
C THR A 73 19.89 -6.20 -2.36
N TYR A 74 20.40 -7.43 -2.41
CA TYR A 74 21.81 -7.71 -2.63
C TYR A 74 22.27 -7.31 -4.04
N GLU A 75 21.53 -7.60 -5.10
CA GLU A 75 21.86 -7.16 -6.46
C GLU A 75 21.92 -5.64 -6.57
N CYS A 76 20.97 -4.93 -5.94
CA CYS A 76 21.01 -3.48 -5.87
C CYS A 76 22.26 -2.98 -5.14
N TRP A 77 22.58 -3.60 -4.00
CA TRP A 77 23.80 -3.27 -3.26
C TRP A 77 25.06 -3.50 -4.09
N VAL A 78 25.20 -4.66 -4.72
CA VAL A 78 26.34 -4.96 -5.61
C VAL A 78 26.38 -3.96 -6.77
N GLY A 79 25.24 -3.64 -7.38
CA GLY A 79 25.14 -2.68 -8.49
C GLY A 79 25.59 -1.27 -8.12
N ILE A 80 25.29 -0.82 -6.90
CA ILE A 80 25.74 0.47 -6.37
C ILE A 80 27.23 0.42 -6.04
N THR A 81 27.69 -0.66 -5.39
CA THR A 81 29.07 -0.76 -4.89
C THR A 81 30.08 -1.02 -6.01
N SER A 82 29.65 -1.66 -7.11
CA SER A 82 30.50 -1.97 -8.26
C SER A 82 30.87 -0.74 -9.08
N LYS A 83 30.07 0.33 -9.02
CA LYS A 83 30.33 1.58 -9.75
C LYS A 83 31.23 2.48 -8.90
N PRO A 84 32.46 2.80 -9.37
CA PRO A 84 33.36 3.64 -8.58
C PRO A 84 32.85 5.09 -8.56
N THR A 85 32.96 5.70 -7.39
CA THR A 85 32.62 7.12 -7.20
C THR A 85 33.74 8.03 -7.70
N PHE A 86 33.45 9.32 -7.92
CA PHE A 86 34.44 10.31 -8.35
C PHE A 86 35.59 10.43 -7.33
N TYR A 87 35.28 10.33 -6.04
CA TYR A 87 36.27 10.26 -4.97
C TYR A 87 37.18 9.03 -5.09
N GLN A 88 36.61 7.85 -5.33
CA GLN A 88 37.38 6.61 -5.53
C GLN A 88 38.21 6.62 -6.81
N LEU A 89 37.68 7.19 -7.89
CA LEU A 89 38.40 7.34 -9.16
C LEU A 89 39.60 8.28 -9.01
N LEU A 90 39.45 9.37 -8.24
CA LEU A 90 40.56 10.29 -7.95
C LEU A 90 41.50 9.77 -6.85
N GLY A 91 41.07 8.79 -6.06
CA GLY A 91 41.86 8.21 -4.96
C GLY A 91 41.88 9.06 -3.69
N VAL A 92 40.84 9.86 -3.45
CA VAL A 92 40.72 10.76 -2.28
C VAL A 92 39.57 10.34 -1.37
N PRO A 93 39.64 10.61 -0.05
CA PRO A 93 38.51 10.40 0.85
C PRO A 93 37.35 11.35 0.52
N VAL A 94 36.13 10.99 0.95
CA VAL A 94 34.92 11.83 0.73
C VAL A 94 35.06 13.19 1.43
N ASP A 95 35.75 13.22 2.57
CA ASP A 95 36.03 14.43 3.35
C ASP A 95 37.25 15.21 2.85
N ALA A 96 37.73 14.94 1.62
CA ALA A 96 38.91 15.62 1.11
C ALA A 96 38.69 17.12 0.88
N ASP A 97 39.68 17.90 1.33
CA ASP A 97 39.80 19.33 1.02
C ASP A 97 40.09 19.57 -0.46
N GLU A 98 39.69 20.74 -0.96
CA GLU A 98 39.96 21.20 -2.33
C GLU A 98 41.46 21.15 -2.69
N LYS A 99 42.34 21.42 -1.72
CA LYS A 99 43.80 21.34 -1.90
C LYS A 99 44.26 19.92 -2.23
N LEU A 100 43.70 18.91 -1.56
CA LEU A 100 44.01 17.50 -1.80
C LEU A 100 43.47 17.06 -3.16
N ILE A 101 42.24 17.44 -3.48
CA ILE A 101 41.60 17.16 -4.78
C ILE A 101 42.45 17.72 -5.92
N LYS A 102 42.90 18.97 -5.82
CA LYS A 102 43.77 19.62 -6.82
C LYS A 102 45.14 18.95 -6.94
N LYS A 103 45.72 18.51 -5.82
CA LYS A 103 47.01 17.82 -5.78
C LYS A 103 46.94 16.46 -6.50
N GLU A 104 45.94 15.65 -6.18
CA GLU A 104 45.77 14.33 -6.80
C GLU A 104 45.35 14.45 -8.27
N PHE A 105 44.52 15.44 -8.62
CA PHE A 105 44.23 15.73 -10.03
C PHE A 105 45.50 16.08 -10.80
N ARG A 106 46.38 16.96 -10.28
CA ARG A 106 47.65 17.30 -10.94
C ARG A 106 48.52 16.07 -11.18
N ARG A 107 48.57 15.14 -10.22
CA ARG A 107 49.29 13.86 -10.36
C ARG A 107 48.68 12.98 -11.45
N ALA A 108 47.35 12.84 -11.46
CA ALA A 108 46.62 12.08 -12.48
C ALA A 108 46.78 12.70 -13.88
N SER A 109 46.68 14.03 -14.02
CA SER A 109 46.86 14.73 -15.29
C SER A 109 48.25 14.52 -15.89
N ILE A 110 49.31 14.54 -15.08
CA ILE A 110 50.67 14.28 -15.57
C ILE A 110 50.83 12.82 -16.02
N LYS A 111 50.18 11.89 -15.33
CA LYS A 111 50.24 10.45 -15.63
C LYS A 111 49.47 10.08 -16.89
N TYR A 112 48.32 10.72 -17.13
CA TYR A 112 47.40 10.41 -18.22
C TYR A 112 47.38 11.47 -19.33
N HIS A 113 48.39 12.35 -19.39
CA HIS A 113 48.44 13.40 -20.42
C HIS A 113 48.48 12.77 -21.83
N PRO A 114 47.66 13.22 -22.79
CA PRO A 114 47.59 12.65 -24.14
C PRO A 114 48.97 12.63 -24.82
N ASP A 115 49.78 13.68 -24.62
CA ASP A 115 51.14 13.77 -25.16
C ASP A 115 52.11 12.69 -24.66
N LYS A 116 51.86 12.12 -23.47
CA LYS A 116 52.76 11.13 -22.85
C LYS A 116 52.35 9.69 -23.08
N VAL A 117 51.05 9.42 -23.25
CA VAL A 117 50.49 8.06 -23.25
C VAL A 117 49.87 7.69 -24.60
N GLY A 118 49.84 8.62 -25.57
CA GLY A 118 49.26 8.41 -26.90
C GLY A 118 47.74 8.48 -26.91
N SER A 119 47.16 8.38 -28.12
CA SER A 119 45.72 8.61 -28.39
C SER A 119 44.76 7.63 -27.71
N GLY A 120 45.24 6.51 -27.16
CA GLY A 120 44.41 5.50 -26.50
C GLY A 120 43.89 5.88 -25.11
N MET A 121 44.48 6.88 -24.44
CA MET A 121 44.17 7.24 -23.05
C MET A 121 43.46 8.59 -22.89
N GLU A 122 43.07 9.21 -24.00
CA GLU A 122 42.34 10.49 -24.00
C GLU A 122 41.02 10.41 -23.20
N HIS A 123 40.29 9.30 -23.33
CA HIS A 123 39.06 9.09 -22.57
C HIS A 123 39.28 9.12 -21.05
N VAL A 124 40.40 8.52 -20.58
CA VAL A 124 40.74 8.47 -19.16
C VAL A 124 41.07 9.88 -18.66
N PHE A 125 41.86 10.63 -19.43
CA PHE A 125 42.17 12.03 -19.10
C PHE A 125 40.91 12.90 -19.04
N MET A 126 40.02 12.77 -20.01
CA MET A 126 38.74 13.50 -20.03
C MET A 126 37.86 13.13 -18.83
N GLN A 127 37.85 11.86 -18.41
CA GLN A 127 37.15 11.43 -17.21
C GLN A 127 37.70 12.11 -15.94
N TYR A 128 39.02 12.14 -15.76
CA TYR A 128 39.64 12.86 -14.63
C TYR A 128 39.36 14.36 -14.67
N LYS A 129 39.32 14.96 -15.87
CA LYS A 129 38.96 16.38 -16.05
C LYS A 129 37.53 16.66 -15.59
N VAL A 130 36.57 15.81 -15.96
CA VAL A 130 35.17 15.91 -15.50
C VAL A 130 35.08 15.74 -13.99
N ILE A 131 35.77 14.74 -13.43
CA ILE A 131 35.82 14.52 -11.98
C ILE A 131 36.33 15.77 -11.24
N TYR A 132 37.42 16.36 -11.73
CA TYR A 132 37.97 17.57 -11.12
C TYR A 132 37.03 18.77 -11.24
N ASP A 133 36.42 19.01 -12.40
CA ASP A 133 35.46 20.11 -12.59
C ASP A 133 34.25 19.98 -11.64
N VAL A 134 33.81 18.75 -11.38
CA VAL A 134 32.71 18.47 -10.45
C VAL A 134 33.13 18.63 -8.99
N LEU A 135 34.27 18.08 -8.60
CA LEU A 135 34.70 18.05 -7.19
C LEU A 135 35.34 19.36 -6.73
N SER A 136 35.85 20.20 -7.65
CA SER A 136 36.47 21.48 -7.33
C SER A 136 35.46 22.62 -7.11
N ASP A 137 34.28 22.54 -7.71
CA ASP A 137 33.20 23.51 -7.51
C ASP A 137 32.29 23.05 -6.36
N PRO A 138 32.11 23.84 -5.29
CA PRO A 138 31.27 23.46 -4.15
C PRO A 138 29.81 23.23 -4.55
N VAL A 139 29.29 23.91 -5.57
CA VAL A 139 27.92 23.73 -6.06
C VAL A 139 27.76 22.41 -6.80
N LYS A 140 28.71 22.08 -7.70
CA LYS A 140 28.68 20.81 -8.45
C LYS A 140 28.99 19.63 -7.53
N ARG A 141 29.86 19.80 -6.54
CA ARG A 141 30.13 18.80 -5.49
C ARG A 141 28.86 18.51 -4.69
N PHE A 142 28.14 19.56 -4.25
CA PHE A 142 26.85 19.43 -3.58
C PHE A 142 25.82 18.66 -4.41
N ALA A 143 25.77 18.92 -5.72
CA ALA A 143 24.86 18.24 -6.65
C ALA A 143 25.27 16.77 -6.85
N TYR A 144 26.56 16.49 -7.03
CA TYR A 144 27.11 15.14 -7.19
C TYR A 144 26.77 14.24 -6.00
N GLU A 145 26.97 14.72 -4.78
CA GLU A 145 26.74 13.92 -3.58
C GLU A 145 25.27 13.49 -3.42
N ARG A 146 24.32 14.26 -3.96
CA ARG A 146 22.87 14.01 -3.87
C ARG A 146 22.26 13.30 -5.07
N LEU A 147 22.80 13.57 -6.26
CA LEU A 147 22.23 13.13 -7.54
C LEU A 147 23.09 12.08 -8.24
N GLY A 148 24.32 11.89 -7.77
CA GLY A 148 25.29 10.97 -8.34
C GLY A 148 25.81 11.45 -9.70
N PRO A 149 26.39 10.53 -10.49
CA PRO A 149 26.92 10.83 -11.83
C PRO A 149 25.85 11.31 -12.83
N SER A 150 24.56 11.09 -12.56
CA SER A 150 23.48 11.47 -13.47
C SER A 150 23.42 12.97 -13.75
N MET A 151 23.95 13.80 -12.86
CA MET A 151 23.99 15.25 -13.03
C MET A 151 25.01 15.74 -14.08
N THR A 152 25.88 14.88 -14.60
CA THR A 152 26.78 15.25 -15.73
C THR A 152 26.12 15.09 -17.09
N THR A 153 24.85 14.67 -17.13
CA THR A 153 24.07 14.53 -18.38
C THR A 153 23.72 15.90 -18.96
N SER A 154 23.46 15.97 -20.28
CA SER A 154 23.14 17.21 -21.01
C SER A 154 22.02 18.04 -20.37
N ASP A 155 21.06 17.39 -19.72
CA ASP A 155 19.87 18.02 -19.16
C ASP A 155 20.19 18.97 -18.00
N TRP A 156 21.35 18.81 -17.38
CA TRP A 156 21.77 19.55 -16.18
C TRP A 156 22.68 20.74 -16.49
N ILE A 157 23.04 20.96 -17.76
CA ILE A 157 23.99 22.01 -18.20
C ILE A 157 23.49 23.43 -17.81
N LEU A 158 22.18 23.62 -17.73
CA LEU A 158 21.57 24.91 -17.39
C LEU A 158 21.60 25.23 -15.90
N CYS A 159 21.91 24.26 -15.03
CA CYS A 159 21.91 24.44 -13.58
C CYS A 159 23.21 25.12 -13.12
N LYS A 160 23.11 26.30 -12.50
CA LYS A 160 24.27 27.04 -11.99
C LYS A 160 24.27 27.16 -10.48
N THR A 161 23.11 27.27 -9.85
CA THR A 161 22.98 27.39 -8.40
C THR A 161 22.56 26.07 -7.76
N GLN A 162 22.83 25.90 -6.46
CA GLN A 162 22.37 24.72 -5.70
C GLN A 162 20.85 24.54 -5.80
N TYR A 163 20.10 25.64 -5.80
CA TYR A 163 18.65 25.63 -5.93
C TYR A 163 18.19 25.08 -7.29
N ASP A 164 18.85 25.48 -8.37
CA ASP A 164 18.51 24.99 -9.72
C ASP A 164 18.66 23.46 -9.81
N PHE A 165 19.75 22.92 -9.22
CA PHE A 165 19.96 21.47 -9.16
C PHE A 165 18.86 20.76 -8.36
N ILE A 166 18.44 21.31 -7.23
CA ILE A 166 17.37 20.73 -6.40
C ILE A 166 16.03 20.77 -7.14
N LEU A 167 15.70 21.89 -7.77
CA LEU A 167 14.45 22.06 -8.50
C LEU A 167 14.38 21.13 -9.71
N HIS A 168 15.48 21.02 -10.47
CA HIS A 168 15.59 20.12 -11.60
C HIS A 168 15.48 18.65 -11.15
N ALA A 169 16.14 18.28 -10.06
CA ALA A 169 16.02 16.95 -9.46
C ALA A 169 14.58 16.63 -9.05
N GLY A 170 13.87 17.60 -8.46
CA GLY A 170 12.46 17.48 -8.15
C GLY A 170 11.62 17.20 -9.40
N ARG A 171 11.83 17.95 -10.48
CA ARG A 171 11.12 17.76 -11.76
C ARG A 171 11.35 16.39 -12.39
N VAL A 172 12.58 15.88 -12.32
CA VAL A 172 12.92 14.55 -12.86
C VAL A 172 12.30 13.43 -12.02
N LYS A 173 12.33 13.56 -10.68
CA LYS A 173 11.82 12.52 -9.78
C LYS A 173 10.29 12.50 -9.64
N TRP A 174 9.64 13.67 -9.69
CA TRP A 174 8.21 13.80 -9.42
C TRP A 174 7.30 12.92 -10.28
N PRO A 175 7.49 12.79 -11.62
CA PRO A 175 6.65 11.94 -12.46
C PRO A 175 6.64 10.48 -12.01
N HIS A 176 7.75 9.95 -11.50
CA HIS A 176 7.82 8.57 -11.01
C HIS A 176 6.97 8.36 -9.75
N TYR A 177 6.99 9.31 -8.82
CA TYR A 177 6.17 9.26 -7.61
C TYR A 177 4.70 9.54 -7.89
N ALA A 178 4.40 10.50 -8.77
CA ALA A 178 3.04 10.77 -9.21
C ALA A 178 2.44 9.56 -9.93
N GLY A 179 3.21 8.94 -10.84
CA GLY A 179 2.79 7.72 -11.54
C GLY A 179 2.52 6.55 -10.59
N SER A 180 3.41 6.29 -9.63
CA SER A 180 3.20 5.23 -8.63
C SER A 180 2.01 5.51 -7.71
N LEU A 181 1.77 6.76 -7.33
CA LEU A 181 0.58 7.16 -6.59
C LEU A 181 -0.69 6.93 -7.41
N ILE A 182 -0.72 7.33 -8.68
CA ILE A 182 -1.86 7.12 -9.58
C ILE A 182 -2.15 5.62 -9.72
N VAL A 183 -1.12 4.80 -9.97
CA VAL A 183 -1.27 3.34 -10.09
C VAL A 183 -1.86 2.74 -8.80
N LEU A 184 -1.38 3.16 -7.63
CA LEU A 184 -1.92 2.69 -6.34
C LEU A 184 -3.37 3.12 -6.13
N VAL A 185 -3.73 4.35 -6.50
CA VAL A 185 -5.11 4.85 -6.40
C VAL A 185 -6.03 4.08 -7.34
N VAL A 186 -5.62 3.89 -8.60
CA VAL A 186 -6.39 3.16 -9.61
C VAL A 186 -6.60 1.71 -9.18
N LEU A 187 -5.54 0.98 -8.81
CA LEU A 187 -5.64 -0.39 -8.33
C LEU A 187 -6.55 -0.49 -7.10
N SER A 188 -6.44 0.47 -6.17
CA SER A 188 -7.32 0.53 -5.00
C SER A 188 -8.77 0.83 -5.35
N ALA A 189 -9.05 1.60 -6.41
CA ALA A 189 -10.42 1.91 -6.83
C ALA A 189 -11.12 0.68 -7.44
N PHE A 190 -10.36 -0.18 -8.12
CA PHE A 190 -10.85 -1.46 -8.67
C PHE A 190 -11.00 -2.57 -7.62
N GLY A 191 -10.77 -2.29 -6.32
CA GLY A 191 -10.86 -3.29 -5.25
C GLY A 191 -9.69 -4.29 -5.22
N TYR A 192 -8.66 -4.09 -6.04
CA TYR A 192 -7.41 -4.84 -5.91
C TYR A 192 -6.58 -4.25 -4.75
N LEU A 193 -5.82 -5.11 -4.05
CA LEU A 193 -4.87 -4.70 -3.01
C LEU A 193 -5.48 -4.02 -1.76
N GLU A 194 -6.74 -4.32 -1.40
CA GLU A 194 -7.37 -3.74 -0.18
C GLU A 194 -6.56 -3.99 1.10
N PHE A 195 -5.98 -5.18 1.24
CA PHE A 195 -5.12 -5.49 2.37
C PHE A 195 -3.75 -4.81 2.20
N GLY A 196 -3.35 -4.05 3.22
CA GLY A 196 -2.10 -3.30 3.21
C GLY A 196 -2.20 -1.95 2.47
N LYS A 197 -3.39 -1.51 2.07
CA LYS A 197 -3.63 -0.19 1.45
C LYS A 197 -2.91 0.92 2.23
N TYR A 198 -3.18 1.00 3.53
CA TYR A 198 -2.54 1.96 4.44
C TYR A 198 -1.00 1.90 4.38
N TRP A 199 -0.41 0.70 4.47
CA TRP A 199 1.04 0.53 4.46
C TRP A 199 1.68 0.91 3.13
N ARG A 200 0.99 0.75 2.00
CA ARG A 200 1.48 1.18 0.68
C ARG A 200 1.48 2.70 0.54
N PHE A 201 0.39 3.36 0.95
CA PHE A 201 0.34 4.82 0.95
C PHE A 201 1.32 5.42 1.95
N LEU A 202 1.44 4.83 3.14
CA LEU A 202 2.40 5.26 4.15
C LEU A 202 3.84 5.11 3.66
N SER A 203 4.19 3.96 3.07
CA SER A 203 5.55 3.74 2.56
C SER A 203 5.89 4.67 1.39
N LEU A 204 4.96 4.92 0.45
CA LEU A 204 5.16 5.91 -0.61
C LEU A 204 5.31 7.34 -0.03
N SER A 205 4.53 7.70 0.98
CA SER A 205 4.62 8.98 1.67
C SER A 205 5.96 9.13 2.42
N CYS A 206 6.36 8.11 3.20
CA CYS A 206 7.66 8.06 3.87
C CYS A 206 8.82 8.15 2.87
N MET A 207 8.71 7.47 1.72
CA MET A 207 9.72 7.49 0.66
C MET A 207 9.86 8.89 0.05
N LEU A 208 8.74 9.54 -0.27
CA LEU A 208 8.72 10.91 -0.77
C LEU A 208 9.37 11.89 0.21
N VAL A 209 9.01 11.80 1.50
CA VAL A 209 9.59 12.64 2.56
C VAL A 209 11.09 12.37 2.69
N PHE A 210 11.52 11.12 2.62
CA PHE A 210 12.92 10.72 2.71
C PHE A 210 13.75 11.24 1.53
N ASP A 211 13.26 11.09 0.29
CA ASP A 211 13.90 11.62 -0.92
C ASP A 211 13.96 13.16 -0.91
N TYR A 212 12.92 13.82 -0.42
CA TYR A 212 12.93 15.27 -0.28
C TYR A 212 13.92 15.72 0.80
N ALA A 213 13.96 15.04 1.93
CA ALA A 213 14.89 15.33 3.01
C ALA A 213 16.35 15.11 2.59
N SER A 214 16.63 14.09 1.76
CA SER A 214 17.98 13.82 1.26
C SER A 214 18.49 14.92 0.33
N VAL A 215 17.59 15.58 -0.40
CA VAL A 215 17.95 16.63 -1.35
C VAL A 215 18.08 17.99 -0.65
N THR A 216 17.21 18.29 0.31
CA THR A 216 17.14 19.62 0.95
C THR A 216 18.09 19.81 2.12
N ARG A 217 18.41 18.76 2.87
CA ARG A 217 19.24 18.90 4.08
C ARG A 217 20.72 18.98 3.75
N PRO A 218 21.51 19.87 4.40
CA PRO A 218 22.96 19.96 4.20
C PRO A 218 23.71 18.73 4.73
N PHE A 219 23.25 18.14 5.83
CA PHE A 219 23.78 16.91 6.41
C PHE A 219 22.70 15.81 6.36
N PHE A 220 23.08 14.63 5.87
CA PHE A 220 22.16 13.50 5.73
C PHE A 220 21.79 12.90 7.10
N LEU A 221 20.57 12.37 7.22
CA LEU A 221 19.93 11.92 8.47
C LEU A 221 20.51 10.64 9.08
N SER A 222 21.46 9.97 8.42
CA SER A 222 22.07 8.75 8.95
C SER A 222 23.41 9.06 9.59
N SER A 223 23.53 8.76 10.89
CA SER A 223 24.82 8.48 11.52
C SER A 223 25.57 7.49 10.63
N THR A 224 26.56 7.98 9.89
CA THR A 224 27.45 7.22 9.01
C THR A 224 27.96 5.95 9.69
N ASN A 225 28.12 5.97 11.01
CA ASN A 225 28.60 4.87 11.84
C ASN A 225 27.91 3.51 11.62
N VAL A 226 26.57 3.45 11.54
CA VAL A 226 25.88 2.13 11.44
C VAL A 226 26.02 1.55 10.04
N LEU A 227 25.75 2.36 9.02
CA LEU A 227 25.91 1.93 7.63
C LEU A 227 27.37 1.66 7.30
N GLN A 228 28.30 2.50 7.77
CA GLN A 228 29.75 2.31 7.62
C GLN A 228 30.25 1.07 8.36
N PHE A 229 29.67 0.72 9.52
CA PHE A 229 29.98 -0.53 10.21
C PHE A 229 29.56 -1.75 9.37
N ILE A 230 28.36 -1.71 8.79
CA ILE A 230 27.81 -2.82 7.99
C ILE A 230 28.51 -2.95 6.64
N THR A 231 28.69 -1.83 5.92
CA THR A 231 29.20 -1.83 4.54
C THR A 231 30.70 -1.64 4.44
N ARG A 232 31.37 -1.34 5.57
CA ARG A 232 32.81 -1.00 5.66
C ARG A 232 33.24 0.15 4.75
N ARG A 233 32.29 0.93 4.22
CA ARG A 233 32.50 2.01 3.25
C ARG A 233 31.63 3.21 3.61
N THR A 234 32.15 4.41 3.40
CA THR A 234 31.37 5.65 3.46
C THR A 234 30.52 5.75 2.19
N LEU A 235 29.22 5.49 2.32
CA LEU A 235 28.27 5.67 1.21
C LEU A 235 27.89 7.13 1.05
N LEU A 236 27.82 7.60 -0.20
CA LEU A 236 27.34 8.94 -0.50
C LEU A 236 25.81 9.04 -0.34
N PRO A 237 25.26 10.25 -0.13
CA PRO A 237 23.82 10.44 0.04
C PRO A 237 22.97 9.81 -1.08
N PHE A 238 23.38 9.95 -2.35
CA PHE A 238 22.65 9.34 -3.47
C PHE A 238 22.65 7.79 -3.43
N GLU A 239 23.75 7.18 -2.98
CA GLU A 239 23.86 5.71 -2.84
C GLU A 239 22.97 5.22 -1.70
N GLN A 240 22.93 5.95 -0.59
CA GLN A 240 22.07 5.65 0.55
C GLN A 240 20.59 5.77 0.18
N VAL A 241 20.24 6.79 -0.62
CA VAL A 241 18.89 6.95 -1.15
C VAL A 241 18.51 5.78 -2.03
N ALA A 242 19.35 5.41 -3.00
CA ALA A 242 19.09 4.27 -3.89
C ALA A 242 18.85 2.96 -3.13
N LEU A 243 19.68 2.65 -2.13
CA LEU A 243 19.49 1.48 -1.26
C LEU A 243 18.17 1.55 -0.48
N ALA A 244 17.84 2.71 0.09
CA ALA A 244 16.61 2.89 0.84
C ALA A 244 15.37 2.69 -0.03
N GLN A 245 15.37 3.20 -1.28
CA GLN A 245 14.24 2.98 -2.20
C GLN A 245 14.06 1.49 -2.48
N GLN A 246 15.15 0.76 -2.73
CA GLN A 246 15.09 -0.68 -2.99
C GLN A 246 14.61 -1.48 -1.78
N VAL A 247 15.10 -1.17 -0.57
CA VAL A 247 14.65 -1.80 0.66
C VAL A 247 13.16 -1.54 0.91
N LEU A 248 12.70 -0.32 0.64
CA LEU A 248 11.30 0.03 0.81
C LEU A 248 10.40 -0.67 -0.21
N ILE A 249 10.79 -0.69 -1.50
CA ILE A 249 10.08 -1.41 -2.57
C ILE A 249 10.02 -2.91 -2.25
N SER A 250 11.15 -3.53 -1.88
CA SER A 250 11.18 -4.94 -1.50
C SER A 250 10.29 -5.23 -0.29
N THR A 251 10.26 -4.34 0.71
CA THR A 251 9.35 -4.46 1.86
C THR A 251 7.87 -4.38 1.44
N ILE A 252 7.52 -3.48 0.52
CA ILE A 252 6.14 -3.36 -0.01
C ILE A 252 5.73 -4.64 -0.76
N ILE A 253 6.63 -5.16 -1.59
CA ILE A 253 6.41 -6.41 -2.32
C ILE A 253 6.24 -7.56 -1.33
N ALA A 254 7.08 -7.64 -0.29
CA ALA A 254 6.96 -8.62 0.79
C ALA A 254 5.56 -8.61 1.41
N ILE A 255 5.12 -7.43 1.86
CA ILE A 255 3.80 -7.25 2.50
C ILE A 255 2.69 -7.69 1.54
N SER A 256 2.82 -7.39 0.25
CA SER A 256 1.82 -7.72 -0.75
C SER A 256 1.75 -9.22 -1.06
N GLN A 257 2.88 -9.91 -1.09
CA GLN A 257 2.95 -11.36 -1.35
C GLN A 257 2.56 -12.19 -0.11
N LEU A 258 2.90 -11.70 1.09
CA LEU A 258 2.55 -12.36 2.36
C LEU A 258 1.07 -12.16 2.75
N SER A 259 0.44 -11.09 2.25
CA SER A 259 -0.96 -10.72 2.52
C SER A 259 -1.99 -11.87 2.40
N PRO A 260 -2.05 -12.65 1.31
CA PRO A 260 -3.09 -13.66 1.11
C PRO A 260 -3.03 -14.80 2.13
N LEU A 261 -1.85 -15.08 2.69
CA LEU A 261 -1.64 -16.12 3.69
C LEU A 261 -2.32 -15.80 5.03
N PHE A 262 -2.45 -14.52 5.36
CA PHE A 262 -3.10 -14.04 6.57
C PHE A 262 -4.62 -13.86 6.41
N GLN A 263 -5.10 -13.62 5.18
CA GLN A 263 -6.51 -13.36 4.88
C GLN A 263 -7.43 -14.57 5.13
N GLN A 264 -6.94 -15.80 4.88
CA GLN A 264 -7.71 -17.03 5.16
C GLN A 264 -8.09 -17.18 6.64
N ARG A 265 -7.30 -16.64 7.58
CA ARG A 265 -7.58 -16.76 9.01
C ARG A 265 -8.59 -15.74 9.51
N ARG A 266 -8.61 -14.53 8.93
CA ARG A 266 -9.45 -13.41 9.39
C ARG A 266 -10.89 -13.48 8.85
N LYS A 267 -11.08 -13.86 7.58
CA LYS A 267 -12.41 -13.91 6.95
C LYS A 267 -13.32 -14.98 7.59
N LYS A 268 -12.76 -16.16 7.89
CA LYS A 268 -13.50 -17.28 8.50
C LYS A 268 -13.99 -16.99 9.94
N TRP A 269 -13.26 -16.19 10.71
CA TRP A 269 -13.66 -15.85 12.08
C TRP A 269 -14.74 -14.75 12.10
N SER A 270 -14.61 -13.76 11.20
CA SER A 270 -15.58 -12.68 11.02
C SER A 270 -16.94 -13.20 10.56
N ASP A 271 -16.98 -13.96 9.47
CA ASP A 271 -18.25 -14.44 8.90
C ASP A 271 -18.98 -15.38 9.88
N LYS A 272 -18.23 -16.24 10.58
CA LYS A 272 -18.78 -17.13 11.61
C LYS A 272 -19.30 -16.36 12.83
N MET A 273 -18.58 -15.33 13.27
CA MET A 273 -19.01 -14.49 14.40
C MET A 273 -20.26 -13.67 14.04
N TYR A 274 -20.30 -13.10 12.84
CA TYR A 274 -21.49 -12.38 12.34
C TYR A 274 -22.69 -13.32 12.19
N SER A 275 -22.50 -14.52 11.63
CA SER A 275 -23.59 -15.50 11.50
C SER A 275 -24.08 -15.95 12.89
N GLU A 276 -23.19 -16.25 13.83
CA GLU A 276 -23.56 -16.62 15.20
C GLU A 276 -24.24 -15.46 15.95
N GLN A 277 -23.93 -14.20 15.65
CA GLN A 277 -24.62 -13.03 16.20
C GLN A 277 -26.01 -12.85 15.58
N LEU A 278 -26.15 -13.03 14.27
CA LEU A 278 -27.43 -13.01 13.56
C LEU A 278 -28.37 -14.09 14.08
N ASP A 279 -27.89 -15.32 14.22
CA ASP A 279 -28.68 -16.44 14.74
C ASP A 279 -29.14 -16.18 16.18
N ARG A 280 -28.29 -15.59 17.02
CA ARG A 280 -28.68 -15.17 18.37
C ARG A 280 -29.76 -14.09 18.36
N MET A 281 -29.65 -13.09 17.49
CA MET A 281 -30.67 -12.04 17.37
C MET A 281 -32.00 -12.60 16.86
N VAL A 282 -31.97 -13.52 15.90
CA VAL A 282 -33.16 -14.20 15.38
C VAL A 282 -33.82 -15.03 16.49
N MET A 283 -33.04 -15.79 17.26
CA MET A 283 -33.56 -16.56 18.39
C MET A 283 -34.15 -15.67 19.49
N LEU A 284 -33.51 -14.54 19.82
CA LEU A 284 -34.04 -13.57 20.77
C LEU A 284 -35.36 -12.95 20.27
N ALA A 285 -35.45 -12.63 18.98
CA ALA A 285 -36.67 -12.10 18.39
C ALA A 285 -37.82 -13.13 18.44
N VAL A 286 -37.54 -14.39 18.12
CA VAL A 286 -38.53 -15.48 18.17
C VAL A 286 -38.99 -15.75 19.60
N THR A 287 -38.07 -15.79 20.56
CA THR A 287 -38.41 -15.99 21.98
C THR A 287 -39.27 -14.85 22.52
N MET A 288 -38.89 -13.59 22.26
CA MET A 288 -39.72 -12.44 22.61
C MET A 288 -41.10 -12.48 21.96
N MET A 289 -41.19 -12.89 20.70
CA MET A 289 -42.46 -13.00 20.00
C MET A 289 -43.36 -14.08 20.60
N ASN A 290 -42.78 -15.20 21.03
CA ASN A 290 -43.50 -16.27 21.73
C ASN A 290 -43.94 -15.85 23.13
N GLU A 291 -43.11 -15.13 23.89
CA GLU A 291 -43.49 -14.58 25.20
C GLU A 291 -44.59 -13.53 25.07
N ALA A 292 -44.50 -12.65 24.07
CA ALA A 292 -45.55 -11.66 23.77
C ALA A 292 -46.87 -12.35 23.39
N LYS A 293 -46.81 -13.45 22.64
CA LYS A 293 -47.99 -14.24 22.30
C LYS A 293 -48.57 -14.95 23.53
N ALA A 294 -47.73 -15.59 24.33
CA ALA A 294 -48.16 -16.31 25.53
C ALA A 294 -48.78 -15.36 26.57
N SER A 295 -48.18 -14.18 26.76
CA SER A 295 -48.75 -13.12 27.62
C SER A 295 -50.09 -12.61 27.08
N ALA A 296 -50.19 -12.35 25.77
CA ALA A 296 -51.46 -11.99 25.15
C ALA A 296 -52.52 -13.10 25.31
N ASP A 297 -52.17 -14.36 25.10
CA ASP A 297 -53.08 -15.50 25.26
C ASP A 297 -53.54 -15.65 26.72
N MET A 298 -52.66 -15.40 27.69
CA MET A 298 -52.99 -15.41 29.12
C MET A 298 -53.93 -14.28 29.52
N GLU A 299 -53.72 -13.07 28.98
CA GLU A 299 -54.64 -11.94 29.18
C GLU A 299 -56.00 -12.16 28.52
N LEU A 300 -56.03 -12.91 27.40
CA LEU A 300 -57.25 -13.23 26.67
C LEU A 300 -57.99 -14.46 27.22
N ALA A 301 -57.34 -15.29 28.04
CA ALA A 301 -57.90 -16.53 28.61
C ALA A 301 -59.30 -16.37 29.25
N PRO A 302 -59.58 -15.36 30.10
CA PRO A 302 -60.91 -15.18 30.69
C PRO A 302 -61.99 -14.76 29.67
N PHE A 303 -61.61 -14.37 28.46
CA PHE A 303 -62.51 -13.94 27.38
C PHE A 303 -62.60 -14.96 26.24
N MET A 304 -61.94 -16.10 26.37
CA MET A 304 -62.09 -17.23 25.44
C MET A 304 -63.34 -18.04 25.80
N LYS A 305 -64.17 -18.32 24.79
CA LYS A 305 -65.30 -19.24 24.93
C LYS A 305 -64.80 -20.69 25.03
N PRO A 306 -65.60 -21.63 25.58
CA PRO A 306 -65.27 -23.06 25.63
C PRO A 306 -64.90 -23.65 24.26
N ASP A 307 -65.45 -23.09 23.18
CA ASP A 307 -65.17 -23.47 21.79
C ASP A 307 -63.84 -22.89 21.25
N GLY A 308 -63.06 -22.18 22.06
CA GLY A 308 -61.78 -21.56 21.67
C GLY A 308 -61.92 -20.25 20.88
N SER A 309 -63.14 -19.75 20.67
CA SER A 309 -63.38 -18.46 20.01
C SER A 309 -63.31 -17.30 21.00
N VAL A 310 -62.61 -16.22 20.63
CA VAL A 310 -62.56 -14.98 21.40
C VAL A 310 -63.92 -14.30 21.36
N ASP A 311 -64.38 -13.76 22.49
CA ASP A 311 -65.68 -13.10 22.53
C ASP A 311 -65.80 -11.98 21.48
N ARG A 312 -66.96 -11.91 20.83
CA ARG A 312 -67.17 -11.07 19.65
C ARG A 312 -67.08 -9.58 20.00
N ASP A 313 -67.49 -9.21 21.20
CA ASP A 313 -67.40 -7.84 21.71
C ASP A 313 -65.95 -7.43 21.96
N LEU A 314 -65.13 -8.32 22.53
CA LEU A 314 -63.70 -8.07 22.72
C LEU A 314 -62.97 -7.93 21.38
N LYS A 315 -63.27 -8.80 20.41
CA LYS A 315 -62.71 -8.72 19.05
C LYS A 315 -63.06 -7.38 18.37
N MET A 316 -64.29 -6.91 18.54
CA MET A 316 -64.72 -5.59 18.08
C MET A 316 -63.96 -4.46 18.77
N ARG A 317 -63.80 -4.52 20.11
CA ARG A 317 -63.06 -3.49 20.88
C ARG A 317 -61.58 -3.44 20.52
N ILE A 318 -60.91 -4.58 20.40
CA ILE A 318 -59.50 -4.66 19.97
C ILE A 318 -59.36 -4.11 18.55
N SER A 319 -60.28 -4.45 17.64
CA SER A 319 -60.29 -3.91 16.28
C SER A 319 -60.46 -2.39 16.28
N ASN A 320 -61.39 -1.86 17.06
CA ASN A 320 -61.63 -0.42 17.16
C ASN A 320 -60.42 0.30 17.75
N TRP A 321 -59.82 -0.25 18.81
CA TRP A 321 -58.62 0.32 19.44
C TRP A 321 -57.40 0.29 18.51
N LEU A 322 -57.20 -0.78 17.74
CA LEU A 322 -56.13 -0.86 16.73
C LEU A 322 -56.33 0.19 15.63
N VAL A 323 -57.57 0.37 15.17
CA VAL A 323 -57.91 1.41 14.18
C VAL A 323 -57.66 2.80 14.75
N GLU A 324 -58.09 3.07 15.99
CA GLU A 324 -57.89 4.35 16.67
C GLU A 324 -56.40 4.66 16.87
N ARG A 325 -55.62 3.69 17.34
CA ARG A 325 -54.16 3.84 17.50
C ARG A 325 -53.42 3.98 16.18
N ARG A 326 -53.88 3.33 15.10
CA ARG A 326 -53.37 3.54 13.73
C ARG A 326 -53.63 4.97 13.26
N ILE A 327 -54.83 5.49 13.51
CA ILE A 327 -55.20 6.87 13.18
C ILE A 327 -54.35 7.88 13.96
N GLU A 328 -54.01 7.59 15.23
CA GLU A 328 -53.15 8.45 16.04
C GLU A 328 -51.67 8.40 15.64
N SER A 329 -51.17 7.21 15.30
CA SER A 329 -49.75 7.01 14.95
C SER A 329 -49.38 7.49 13.54
N GLU A 330 -50.34 7.54 12.61
CA GLU A 330 -50.12 8.03 11.25
C GLU A 330 -50.68 9.44 11.05
N PRO A 331 -49.82 10.47 10.91
CA PRO A 331 -50.26 11.87 10.74
C PRO A 331 -51.21 12.05 9.55
N GLN A 332 -50.99 11.30 8.47
CA GLN A 332 -51.78 11.40 7.25
C GLN A 332 -53.22 10.91 7.43
N MET A 333 -53.43 9.84 8.20
CA MET A 333 -54.79 9.34 8.49
C MET A 333 -55.52 10.24 9.48
N ARG A 334 -54.82 10.82 10.46
CA ARG A 334 -55.38 11.83 11.37
C ARG A 334 -55.91 13.04 10.61
N ASP A 335 -55.14 13.55 9.65
CA ASP A 335 -55.55 14.70 8.82
C ASP A 335 -56.72 14.35 7.89
N ALA A 336 -56.72 13.14 7.30
CA ALA A 336 -57.83 12.66 6.49
C ALA A 336 -59.13 12.55 7.31
N MET A 337 -59.05 12.04 8.53
CA MET A 337 -60.21 11.89 9.41
C MET A 337 -60.70 13.23 9.95
N GLY A 338 -59.79 14.15 10.26
CA GLY A 338 -60.10 15.54 10.59
C GLY A 338 -60.89 16.24 9.48
N ARG A 339 -60.47 16.09 8.22
CA ARG A 339 -61.19 16.62 7.06
C ARG A 339 -62.61 16.07 6.91
N ILE A 340 -62.82 14.78 7.20
CA ILE A 340 -64.16 14.16 7.16
C ILE A 340 -65.06 14.70 8.28
N ILE A 341 -64.51 14.88 9.49
CA ILE A 341 -65.22 15.46 10.64
C ILE A 341 -65.60 16.92 10.36
N GLU A 342 -64.69 17.71 9.80
CA GLU A 342 -64.98 19.08 9.36
C GLU A 342 -66.06 19.14 8.29
N LYS A 343 -66.02 18.23 7.31
CA LYS A 343 -67.03 18.13 6.26
C LYS A 343 -68.42 17.84 6.84
N ARG A 344 -68.56 16.89 7.78
CA ARG A 344 -69.82 16.62 8.48
C ARG A 344 -70.32 17.80 9.31
N LYS A 345 -69.42 18.55 9.98
CA LYS A 345 -69.81 19.76 10.72
C LYS A 345 -70.32 20.87 9.80
N ARG A 346 -69.75 21.00 8.60
CA ARG A 346 -70.23 21.95 7.58
C ARG A 346 -71.58 21.55 6.97
N GLU A 347 -71.82 20.25 6.81
CA GLU A 347 -73.09 19.72 6.27
C GLU A 347 -74.22 19.72 7.33
N GLY A 348 -73.92 19.48 8.60
CA GLY A 348 -74.89 19.52 9.71
C GLY A 348 -75.24 20.91 10.24
N GLY A 349 -74.55 21.97 9.77
CA GLY A 349 -74.72 23.36 10.22
C GLY A 349 -75.52 24.27 9.28
N LYS A 350 -76.05 23.78 8.16
CA LYS A 350 -76.96 24.55 7.29
C LYS A 350 -78.42 24.19 7.60
N PRO A 351 -79.26 25.09 8.13
CA PRO A 351 -80.69 24.90 8.06
C PRO A 351 -81.12 25.02 6.60
N SER A 352 -81.83 24.01 6.09
CA SER A 352 -82.49 24.05 4.80
C SER A 352 -83.61 25.10 4.83
N SER A 353 -83.31 26.35 4.48
CA SER A 353 -84.33 27.35 4.15
C SER A 353 -84.65 27.26 2.66
N SER A 354 -85.75 26.59 2.31
CA SER A 354 -86.65 26.96 1.21
C SER A 354 -87.73 25.87 1.07
N SER A 355 -88.96 26.24 1.44
CA SER A 355 -90.20 25.56 1.08
C SER A 355 -90.93 26.43 0.05
N ALA A 356 -91.63 25.77 -0.89
CA ALA A 356 -92.75 26.26 -1.69
C ALA A 356 -92.51 27.37 -2.74
N ARG A 357 -92.50 26.96 -4.02
CA ARG A 357 -93.61 27.25 -4.95
C ARG A 357 -93.58 26.31 -6.15
#